data_AF-A0A7X8KGP4-F1
#
_entry.id   AF-A0A7X8KGP4-F1
#
_cell.length_a   1.000
_cell.length_b   1.000
_cell.length_c   1.000
_cell.angle_alpha   90.00
_cell.angle_beta   90.00
_cell.angle_gamma   90.00
#
_symmetry.space_group_name_H-M   'P 1'
#
loop_
_entity.id
_entity.type
_entity.pdbx_description
1 polymer ?
#
loop_
_entity_poly.entity_id
_entity_poly.type
_entity_poly.pdbx_seq_one_letter_code
_entity_poly.pdbx_strand_id
1 'polypeptide(L)' 'MPQMINYGGELIRISPKDSKKLEYSKNNGLSWNQRYAGSSSYGKFIDLMDNGNELLVTTDMKNRFFEHLNENDIK' A
#
# COMPACT_ATOMS: atom_id res chain seq x y z
N MET A 1 10.27 6.48 8.08
CA MET A 1 10.38 6.98 6.69
C MET A 1 9.25 6.32 5.92
N PRO A 2 8.50 7.04 5.05
CA PRO A 2 7.46 6.40 4.25
C PRO A 2 8.10 5.41 3.27
N GLN A 3 7.65 4.16 3.32
CA GLN A 3 8.17 3.06 2.50
C GLN A 3 7.57 3.11 1.10
N MET A 4 8.41 2.84 0.10
CA MET A 4 8.04 2.83 -1.32
C MET A 4 8.67 1.62 -2.00
N ILE A 5 7.88 0.86 -2.75
CA ILE A 5 8.31 -0.34 -3.46
C ILE A 5 7.84 -0.32 -4.91
N ASN A 6 8.48 -1.12 -5.76
CA ASN A 6 8.02 -1.37 -7.13
C ASN A 6 7.28 -2.70 -7.15
N TYR A 7 6.00 -2.68 -7.52
CA TYR A 7 5.12 -3.84 -7.56
C TYR A 7 4.40 -3.87 -8.91
N GLY A 8 4.58 -4.94 -9.69
CA GLY A 8 3.91 -5.10 -10.99
C GLY A 8 4.19 -4.00 -12.01
N GLY A 9 5.34 -3.31 -11.92
CA GLY A 9 5.70 -2.20 -12.80
C GLY A 9 5.14 -0.83 -12.37
N GLU A 10 4.51 -0.76 -11.20
CA GLU A 10 4.01 0.47 -10.59
C GLU A 10 4.76 0.75 -9.29
N LEU A 11 4.97 2.02 -8.96
CA LEU A 11 5.46 2.40 -7.64
C LEU A 11 4.29 2.42 -6.66
N ILE A 12 4.41 1.73 -5.55
CA ILE A 12 3.44 1.77 -4.46
C ILE A 12 4.12 2.37 -3.22
N ARG A 13 3.43 3.28 -2.54
CA ARG A 13 3.90 3.88 -1.30
C ARG A 13 2.78 4.05 -0.28
N ILE A 14 3.19 4.18 0.98
CA ILE A 14 2.34 4.74 2.03
C ILE A 14 2.25 6.25 1.79
N SER A 15 1.04 6.81 1.81
CA SER A 15 0.85 8.24 1.55
C SER A 15 1.63 9.07 2.59
N PRO A 16 2.44 10.03 2.15
CA PRO A 16 3.17 10.91 3.06
C PRO A 16 2.23 11.88 3.81
N LYS A 17 1.01 12.08 3.30
CA LYS A 17 0.00 12.97 3.89
C LYS A 17 -0.90 12.24 4.88
N ASP A 18 -1.16 10.96 4.64
CA ASP A 18 -2.05 10.14 5.46
C ASP A 18 -1.56 8.70 5.51
N SER A 19 -0.91 8.30 6.59
CA SER A 19 -0.38 6.95 6.75
C SER A 19 -1.45 5.86 6.75
N LYS A 20 -2.75 6.19 6.66
CA LYS A 20 -3.85 5.23 6.45
C LYS A 20 -4.20 5.02 4.97
N LYS A 21 -3.45 5.62 4.05
CA LYS A 21 -3.70 5.52 2.62
C LYS A 21 -2.49 4.93 1.89
N LEU A 22 -2.79 4.07 0.92
CA LEU A 22 -1.81 3.60 -0.06
C LEU A 22 -2.02 4.35 -1.35
N GLU A 23 -0.91 4.78 -1.93
CA GLU A 23 -0.86 5.47 -3.20
C GLU A 23 -0.02 4.67 -4.18
N TYR A 24 -0.40 4.72 -5.44
CA TYR A 24 0.37 4.12 -6.52
C TYR A 24 0.67 5.12 -7.63
N SER A 25 1.75 4.88 -8.37
CA SER A 25 2.20 5.70 -9.49
C SER A 25 2.60 4.82 -10.67
N LYS A 26 2.02 5.13 -11.84
CA LYS A 26 2.33 4.49 -13.13
C LYS A 26 3.38 5.27 -13.94
N ASN A 27 3.83 6.41 -13.43
CA ASN A 27 4.70 7.35 -14.14
C ASN A 27 5.94 7.71 -13.30
N ASN A 28 6.56 6.70 -12.69
CA ASN A 28 7.80 6.84 -11.94
C ASN A 28 7.74 7.90 -10.82
N GLY A 29 6.58 8.07 -10.18
CA GLY A 29 6.39 8.94 -9.03
C GLY A 29 6.03 10.39 -9.37
N LEU A 30 5.78 10.72 -10.65
CA LEU A 30 5.36 12.06 -11.08
C LEU A 30 3.94 12.40 -10.60
N SER A 31 3.02 11.43 -10.64
CA SER A 31 1.71 11.54 -10.04
C SER A 31 1.32 10.29 -9.27
N TRP A 32 0.47 10.48 -8.27
CA TRP A 32 0.08 9.44 -7.31
C TRP A 32 -1.43 9.39 -7.25
N ASN A 33 -1.97 8.18 -7.39
CA ASN A 33 -3.39 7.90 -7.27
C ASN A 33 -3.62 7.07 -6.01
N GLN A 34 -4.78 7.24 -5.39
CA GLN A 34 -5.16 6.41 -4.24
C GLN A 34 -5.41 4.97 -4.72
N ARG A 35 -4.66 4.00 -4.18
CA ARG A 35 -4.92 2.57 -4.37
C ARG A 35 -5.91 2.08 -3.32
N TYR A 36 -5.66 2.46 -2.08
CA TYR A 36 -6.44 1.98 -0.94
C TYR A 36 -6.57 3.09 0.10
N ALA A 37 -7.79 3.25 0.62
CA ALA A 37 -8.05 4.06 1.79
C ALA A 37 -8.42 3.12 2.94
N GLY A 38 -7.54 3.01 3.92
CA GLY A 38 -7.80 2.19 5.10
C GLY A 38 -9.03 2.70 5.85
N SER A 39 -9.90 1.77 6.20
CA SER A 39 -10.94 2.01 7.20
C SER A 39 -10.31 2.45 8.53
N SER A 40 -11.07 3.17 9.35
CA SER A 40 -10.66 3.61 10.69
C SER A 40 -10.21 2.46 11.60
N SER A 41 -10.63 1.24 11.29
CA SER A 41 -10.33 -0.01 12.01
C SER A 41 -8.94 -0.60 11.74
N TYR A 42 -8.26 -0.20 10.66
CA TYR A 42 -7.00 -0.85 10.21
C TYR A 42 -5.72 -0.16 10.68
N GLY A 43 -5.82 0.92 11.46
CA GLY A 43 -4.65 1.64 11.96
C GLY A 43 -3.86 2.35 10.85
N LYS A 44 -2.61 2.70 11.14
CA LYS A 44 -1.67 3.32 10.19
C LYS A 44 -0.80 2.25 9.56
N PHE A 45 -0.55 2.38 8.26
CA PHE A 45 0.46 1.60 7.55
C PHE A 45 1.86 2.06 7.98
N ILE A 46 2.70 1.08 8.30
CA ILE A 46 4.08 1.26 8.76
C ILE A 46 5.04 0.81 7.66
N ASP A 47 4.77 -0.34 7.04
CA ASP A 47 5.70 -0.98 6.13
C ASP A 47 4.99 -1.66 4.95
N LEU A 48 5.73 -1.82 3.85
CA LEU A 48 5.30 -2.47 2.62
C LEU A 48 6.31 -3.54 2.23
N MET A 49 5.81 -4.73 1.87
CA MET A 49 6.62 -5.85 1.42
C MET A 49 6.02 -6.45 0.16
N ASP A 50 6.87 -6.64 -0.84
CA ASP A 50 6.56 -7.39 -2.06
C ASP A 50 6.78 -8.89 -1.79
N ASN A 51 5.76 -9.71 -2.07
CA ASN A 51 5.85 -11.17 -2.02
C ASN A 51 5.63 -11.79 -3.42
N GLY A 52 5.94 -11.05 -4.50
CA GLY A 52 5.78 -11.44 -5.90
C GLY A 52 4.33 -11.47 -6.41
N ASN A 53 3.45 -12.20 -5.73
CA ASN A 53 2.04 -12.33 -6.09
C ASN A 53 1.12 -11.46 -5.23
N GLU A 54 1.62 -10.98 -4.10
CA GLU A 54 0.83 -10.21 -3.13
C GLU A 54 1.66 -9.07 -2.56
N LEU A 55 0.97 -7.97 -2.26
CA LEU A 55 1.52 -6.85 -1.52
C LEU A 55 1.13 -6.98 -0.05
N LEU A 56 2.11 -7.18 0.82
CA LEU A 56 1.91 -7.24 2.26
C LEU A 56 2.11 -5.86 2.88
N VAL A 57 1.21 -5.48 3.78
CA VAL A 57 1.24 -4.19 4.46
C VAL A 57 1.22 -4.40 5.97
N THR A 58 2.19 -3.84 6.67
CA THR A 58 2.24 -3.89 8.13
C THR A 58 1.54 -2.68 8.73
N THR A 59 0.62 -2.89 9.66
CA THR A 59 -0.12 -1.82 10.36
C THR A 59 0.24 -1.71 11.84
N ASP A 60 0.09 -0.52 12.42
CA ASP A 60 0.38 -0.25 13.83
C ASP A 60 -0.61 -0.93 14.81
N MET A 61 -1.84 -1.18 14.36
CA MET A 61 -2.82 -1.93 15.14
C MET A 61 -2.62 -3.44 14.93
N LYS A 62 -1.94 -4.06 15.92
CA LYS A 62 -1.91 -5.50 16.23
C LYS A 62 -1.76 -6.43 15.01
N ASN A 63 -0.51 -6.72 14.63
CA ASN A 63 -0.03 -8.02 14.13
C ASN A 63 -1.01 -8.83 13.26
N ARG A 64 -1.66 -8.19 12.28
CA ARG A 64 -2.49 -8.85 11.27
C ARG A 64 -1.86 -8.60 9.92
N PHE A 65 -1.31 -9.66 9.35
CA PHE A 65 -1.01 -9.73 7.94
C PHE A 65 -2.36 -9.67 7.21
N PHE A 66 -2.57 -8.68 6.35
CA PHE A 66 -3.67 -8.75 5.40
C PHE A 66 -3.24 -9.70 4.29
N GLU A 67 -3.86 -10.88 4.24
CA GLU A 67 -3.90 -11.69 3.03
C GLU A 67 -4.83 -11.01 2.02
N HIS A 68 -4.44 -11.06 0.75
CA HIS A 68 -5.23 -10.71 -0.42
C HIS A 68 -5.54 -9.23 -0.68
N LEU A 69 -4.65 -8.58 -1.45
CA LEU A 69 -5.10 -7.62 -2.48
C LEU A 69 -5.10 -8.40 -3.79
N ASN A 70 -6.26 -8.97 -4.14
CA ASN A 70 -6.39 -9.77 -5.34
C ASN A 70 -6.42 -8.87 -6.57
N GLU A 71 -6.00 -9.35 -7.74
CA GLU A 71 -5.99 -8.57 -8.99
C GLU A 71 -7.37 -8.00 -9.38
N ASN A 72 -8.45 -8.59 -8.84
CA ASN A 72 -9.83 -8.16 -9.04
C ASN A 72 -10.26 -6.99 -8.13
N ASP A 73 -9.52 -6.70 -7.05
CA ASP A 73 -9.68 -5.48 -6.26
C ASP A 73 -8.93 -4.28 -6.89
N ILE A 74 -8.26 -4.51 -8.05
CA ILE A 74 -7.45 -3.55 -8.82
C ILE A 74 -8.25 -2.96 -10.00
N LYS A 75 -9.58 -3.13 -10.05
CA LYS A 75 -10.45 -2.46 -11.02
C LYS A 75 -11.23 -1.30 -10.42
#